data_AF-D2MQD8-F1
#
_entry.id   AF-D2MQD8-F1
#
_cell.length_a   1.000
_cell.length_b   1.000
_cell.length_c   1.000
_cell.angle_alpha   90.00
_cell.angle_beta   90.00
_cell.angle_gamma   90.00
#
_symmetry.space_group_name_H-M   'P 1'
#
loop_
_entity.id
_entity.type
_entity.pdbx_description
1 polymer ?
#
loop_
_entity_poly.entity_id
_entity_poly.type
_entity_poly.pdbx_seq_one_letter_code
_entity_poly.pdbx_strand_id
1 'polypeptide(L)'
;MRKKISWLVGLMLISCLQACYKDETTNLKMESYKLHYNMVESHTNFKQKSTFFSISSEMVKKNHGYVYYIFIDQAKVEMNQVVVMVVENDIPYQQNPKMMPSSGIFDRPSSLIPHQINKERGYVKGIVLSGESKEKKIKVEVLVEFKDHSGEVQREFIHLDIQ
;
A
#
# COMPACT_ATOMS: atom_id res chain seq x y z
N MET A 1 -64.71 -4.96 24.02
CA MET A 1 -63.61 -5.94 24.28
C MET A 1 -62.84 -6.21 23.00
N ARG A 2 -61.56 -5.83 23.01
CA ARG A 2 -60.39 -6.57 22.48
C ARG A 2 -60.20 -6.78 20.96
N LYS A 3 -59.01 -6.32 20.54
CA LYS A 3 -58.15 -6.75 19.42
C LYS A 3 -58.30 -6.02 18.07
N LYS A 4 -57.88 -4.75 18.02
CA LYS A 4 -57.45 -4.06 16.78
C LYS A 4 -56.10 -3.33 16.92
N ILE A 5 -55.24 -3.80 17.81
CA ILE A 5 -53.87 -3.30 17.99
C ILE A 5 -52.96 -4.53 17.98
N SER A 6 -52.74 -5.14 16.82
CA SER A 6 -51.76 -6.23 16.67
C SER A 6 -51.19 -6.34 15.26
N TRP A 7 -51.46 -5.38 14.37
CA TRP A 7 -51.03 -5.45 12.97
C TRP A 7 -50.35 -4.16 12.49
N LEU A 8 -49.72 -3.45 13.43
CA LEU A 8 -48.89 -2.26 13.13
C LEU A 8 -47.51 -2.30 13.79
N VAL A 9 -47.25 -3.28 14.67
CA VAL A 9 -45.96 -3.46 15.35
C VAL A 9 -45.04 -4.47 14.63
N GLY A 10 -45.58 -5.26 13.70
CA GLY A 10 -44.81 -6.27 12.95
C GLY A 10 -44.03 -5.72 11.75
N LEU A 11 -44.34 -4.52 11.26
CA LEU A 11 -43.75 -3.97 10.02
C LEU A 11 -42.61 -2.96 10.27
N MET A 12 -42.41 -2.51 11.52
CA MET A 12 -41.39 -1.50 11.87
C MET A 12 -40.05 -2.13 12.28
N LEU A 13 -39.97 -3.45 12.41
CA LEU A 13 -38.78 -4.20 12.82
C LEU A 13 -37.93 -4.73 11.66
N ILE A 14 -38.33 -4.51 10.40
CA ILE A 14 -37.63 -5.03 9.21
C ILE A 14 -36.72 -3.97 8.57
N SER A 15 -36.80 -2.69 8.95
CA SER A 15 -36.04 -1.61 8.34
C SER A 15 -34.66 -1.32 8.96
N CYS A 16 -34.25 -2.05 10.01
CA CYS A 16 -32.96 -1.82 10.69
C CYS A 16 -31.83 -2.80 10.28
N LEU A 17 -32.06 -3.68 9.31
CA LEU A 17 -31.01 -4.57 8.77
C LEU A 17 -30.54 -4.09 7.40
N GLN A 18 -30.19 -2.80 7.29
CA GLN A 18 -29.17 -2.41 6.32
C GLN A 18 -27.81 -2.80 6.93
N ALA A 19 -27.57 -4.11 7.00
CA ALA A 19 -26.25 -4.63 7.25
C ALA A 19 -25.35 -4.04 6.17
N CYS A 20 -24.41 -3.20 6.59
CA CYS A 20 -23.38 -2.63 5.77
C CYS A 20 -22.66 -3.80 5.08
N TYR A 21 -23.04 -4.11 3.83
CA TYR A 21 -22.40 -5.14 3.01
C TYR A 21 -21.05 -4.56 2.58
N LYS A 22 -20.12 -4.41 3.53
CA LYS A 22 -18.72 -4.12 3.23
C LYS A 22 -18.18 -5.35 2.52
N ASP A 23 -17.90 -5.18 1.24
CA ASP A 23 -17.30 -6.18 0.34
C ASP A 23 -16.11 -6.87 1.04
N GLU A 24 -16.19 -8.19 1.19
CA GLU A 24 -15.17 -9.06 1.79
C GLU A 24 -13.78 -8.79 1.19
N THR A 25 -13.74 -8.50 -0.11
CA THR A 25 -12.53 -8.14 -0.85
C THR A 25 -11.85 -6.89 -0.29
N THR A 26 -12.64 -5.90 0.11
CA THR A 26 -12.12 -4.64 0.67
C THR A 26 -11.51 -4.85 2.05
N ASN A 27 -12.13 -5.72 2.87
CA ASN A 27 -11.58 -6.06 4.18
C ASN A 27 -10.24 -6.81 4.05
N LEU A 28 -10.15 -7.79 3.15
CA LEU A 28 -8.90 -8.52 2.89
C LEU A 28 -7.77 -7.60 2.42
N LYS A 29 -8.06 -6.63 1.54
CA LYS A 29 -7.07 -5.63 1.10
C LYS A 29 -6.60 -4.75 2.25
N MET A 30 -7.50 -4.36 3.15
CA MET A 30 -7.15 -3.57 4.33
C MET A 30 -6.31 -4.37 5.33
N GLU A 31 -6.62 -5.65 5.52
CA GLU A 31 -5.80 -6.55 6.34
C GLU A 31 -4.41 -6.72 5.73
N SER A 32 -4.32 -6.94 4.42
CA SER A 32 -3.05 -6.98 3.70
C SER A 32 -2.25 -5.68 3.90
N TYR A 33 -2.89 -4.52 3.73
CA TYR A 33 -2.26 -3.23 3.99
C TYR A 33 -1.67 -3.14 5.40
N LYS A 34 -2.46 -3.50 6.42
CA LYS A 34 -2.01 -3.48 7.83
C LYS A 34 -0.85 -4.44 8.07
N LEU A 35 -0.88 -5.63 7.48
CA LEU A 35 0.22 -6.61 7.59
C LEU A 35 1.51 -6.05 7.03
N HIS A 36 1.49 -5.49 5.82
CA HIS A 36 2.68 -4.92 5.19
C HIS A 36 3.21 -3.69 5.94
N TYR A 37 2.32 -2.84 6.47
CA TYR A 37 2.73 -1.72 7.32
C TYR A 37 3.46 -2.23 8.57
N ASN A 38 2.87 -3.20 9.28
CA ASN A 38 3.46 -3.75 10.49
C ASN A 38 4.80 -4.46 10.21
N MET A 39 4.99 -5.03 9.02
CA MET A 39 6.29 -5.57 8.61
C MET A 39 7.36 -4.49 8.54
N VAL A 40 7.03 -3.29 8.03
CA VAL A 40 7.95 -2.15 8.04
C VAL A 40 8.21 -1.69 9.47
N GLU A 41 7.14 -1.45 10.25
CA GLU A 41 7.21 -0.97 11.64
C GLU A 41 8.04 -1.89 12.57
N SER A 42 7.96 -3.21 12.36
CA SER A 42 8.71 -4.19 13.17
C SER A 42 10.13 -4.45 12.67
N HIS A 43 10.50 -3.91 11.51
CA HIS A 43 11.82 -4.09 10.94
C HIS A 43 12.82 -3.11 11.56
N THR A 44 14.09 -3.54 11.72
CA THR A 44 15.12 -2.74 12.39
C THR A 44 16.34 -2.44 11.51
N ASN A 45 16.60 -3.25 10.50
CA ASN A 45 17.85 -3.20 9.73
C ASN A 45 17.60 -2.84 8.26
N PHE A 46 17.44 -1.55 7.99
CA PHE A 46 17.15 -1.06 6.65
C PHE A 46 18.41 -0.95 5.78
N LYS A 47 18.28 -1.40 4.54
CA LYS A 47 19.30 -1.17 3.50
C LYS A 47 19.16 0.25 2.94
N GLN A 48 20.20 0.72 2.25
CA GLN A 48 20.17 1.98 1.49
C GLN A 48 20.00 1.75 -0.02
N LYS A 49 20.20 0.50 -0.47
CA LYS A 49 20.14 0.11 -1.88
C LYS A 49 19.75 -1.35 -2.03
N SER A 50 19.22 -1.69 -3.20
CA SER A 50 18.88 -3.04 -3.61
C SER A 50 19.91 -3.62 -4.58
N THR A 51 20.11 -4.94 -4.52
CA THR A 51 20.80 -5.69 -5.59
C THR A 51 19.85 -6.15 -6.70
N PHE A 52 18.53 -6.09 -6.46
CA PHE A 52 17.48 -6.57 -7.37
C PHE A 52 16.88 -5.48 -8.26
N PHE A 53 16.85 -4.23 -7.79
CA PHE A 53 16.27 -3.09 -8.51
C PHE A 53 17.03 -1.79 -8.20
N SER A 54 16.67 -0.72 -8.90
CA SER A 54 17.06 0.65 -8.57
C SER A 54 15.94 1.31 -7.77
N ILE A 55 16.29 2.06 -6.74
CA ILE A 55 15.36 2.86 -5.96
C ILE A 55 15.90 4.28 -5.82
N SER A 56 15.04 5.26 -6.01
CA SER A 56 15.37 6.68 -5.87
C SER A 56 14.17 7.48 -5.39
N SER A 57 14.40 8.70 -4.94
CA SER A 57 13.35 9.58 -4.43
C SER A 57 13.57 11.04 -4.82
N GLU A 58 12.48 11.79 -4.91
CA GLU A 58 12.49 13.23 -5.20
C GLU A 58 11.52 13.96 -4.26
N MET A 59 11.88 15.16 -3.79
CA MET A 59 10.98 16.07 -3.08
C MET A 59 10.62 17.27 -3.95
N VAL A 60 9.33 17.51 -4.16
CA VAL A 60 8.83 18.64 -4.95
C VAL A 60 8.03 19.58 -4.06
N LYS A 61 8.44 20.86 -4.00
CA LYS A 61 7.67 21.90 -3.31
C LYS A 61 6.37 22.19 -4.07
N LYS A 62 5.25 22.25 -3.34
CA LYS A 62 3.93 22.69 -3.80
C LYS A 62 3.43 23.88 -2.97
N ASN A 63 2.33 24.49 -3.37
CA ASN A 63 1.82 25.73 -2.75
C ASN A 63 1.65 25.63 -1.22
N HIS A 64 1.19 24.47 -0.71
CA HIS A 64 0.87 24.28 0.71
C HIS A 64 1.68 23.16 1.40
N GLY A 65 2.85 22.80 0.85
CA GLY A 65 3.67 21.73 1.40
C GLY A 65 4.62 21.14 0.37
N TYR A 66 4.88 19.85 0.49
CA TYR A 66 5.77 19.09 -0.37
C TYR A 66 5.11 17.79 -0.80
N VAL A 67 5.46 17.33 -1.99
CA VAL A 67 5.10 16.00 -2.49
C VAL A 67 6.40 15.26 -2.72
N TYR A 68 6.56 14.11 -2.07
CA TYR A 68 7.67 13.22 -2.36
C TYR A 68 7.25 12.16 -3.36
N TYR A 69 8.21 11.71 -4.15
CA TYR A 69 8.09 10.59 -5.07
C TYR A 69 9.13 9.54 -4.72
N ILE A 70 8.75 8.27 -4.82
CA ILE A 70 9.65 7.12 -4.73
C ILE A 70 9.51 6.33 -6.02
N PHE A 71 10.65 6.07 -6.67
CA PHE A 71 10.75 5.36 -7.93
C PHE A 71 11.44 4.03 -7.68
N ILE A 72 10.80 2.93 -8.07
CA ILE A 72 11.38 1.58 -8.09
C ILE A 72 11.38 1.11 -9.53
N ASP A 73 12.55 0.99 -10.13
CA ASP A 73 12.70 0.65 -11.55
C ASP A 73 13.99 -0.15 -11.81
N GLN A 74 14.33 -0.32 -13.10
CA GLN A 74 15.54 -1.02 -13.53
C GLN A 74 15.74 -2.37 -12.83
N ALA A 75 14.69 -3.19 -12.79
CA ALA A 75 14.76 -4.53 -12.24
C ALA A 75 15.87 -5.34 -12.93
N LYS A 76 16.71 -5.98 -12.12
CA LYS A 76 17.85 -6.83 -12.51
C LYS A 76 17.48 -8.31 -12.50
N VAL A 77 16.38 -8.65 -11.83
CA VAL A 77 15.78 -9.98 -11.76
C VAL A 77 14.29 -9.86 -12.07
N GLU A 78 13.64 -10.99 -12.36
CA GLU A 78 12.18 -11.02 -12.48
C GLU A 78 11.54 -10.78 -11.11
N MET A 79 10.76 -9.70 -11.01
CA MET A 79 10.02 -9.36 -9.80
C MET A 79 8.52 -9.47 -10.11
N ASN A 80 7.95 -10.64 -9.81
CA ASN A 80 6.55 -10.93 -10.08
C ASN A 80 5.67 -10.45 -8.92
N GLN A 81 4.52 -9.86 -9.26
CA GLN A 81 3.50 -9.43 -8.29
C GLN A 81 4.08 -8.55 -7.18
N VAL A 82 4.77 -7.49 -7.58
CA VAL A 82 5.46 -6.57 -6.65
C VAL A 82 4.43 -5.87 -5.77
N VAL A 83 4.69 -5.91 -4.46
CA VAL A 83 4.01 -5.12 -3.44
C VAL A 83 4.99 -4.13 -2.85
N VAL A 84 4.56 -2.88 -2.72
CA VAL A 84 5.36 -1.83 -2.09
C VAL A 84 4.55 -1.19 -0.96
N MET A 85 5.19 -1.00 0.19
CA MET A 85 4.65 -0.26 1.32
C MET A 85 5.65 0.81 1.75
N VAL A 86 5.18 2.04 1.91
CA VAL A 86 5.98 3.16 2.41
C VAL A 86 5.47 3.52 3.80
N VAL A 87 6.38 3.80 4.74
CA VAL A 87 6.06 4.35 6.06
C VAL A 87 6.92 5.58 6.28
N GLU A 88 6.29 6.69 6.66
CA GLU A 88 6.97 7.95 6.93
C GLU A 88 7.28 8.08 8.43
N ASN A 89 8.48 8.57 8.74
CA ASN A 89 8.88 9.08 10.06
C ASN A 89 8.60 8.13 11.24
N ASP A 90 8.71 6.82 11.04
CA ASP A 90 8.55 5.79 12.08
C ASP A 90 7.22 5.86 12.83
N ILE A 91 6.17 6.40 12.19
CA ILE A 91 4.86 6.57 12.82
C ILE A 91 4.18 5.20 12.90
N PRO A 92 3.79 4.70 14.08
CA PRO A 92 3.09 3.42 14.19
C PRO A 92 1.74 3.44 13.47
N TYR A 93 1.30 2.31 12.90
CA TYR A 93 0.06 2.23 12.13
C TYR A 93 -1.15 2.78 12.90
N GLN A 94 -1.27 2.43 14.18
CA GLN A 94 -2.40 2.84 15.05
C GLN A 94 -2.42 4.35 15.35
N GLN A 95 -1.28 5.03 15.20
CA GLN A 95 -1.12 6.45 15.50
C GLN A 95 -1.10 7.31 14.24
N ASN A 96 -1.13 6.67 13.07
CA ASN A 96 -1.01 7.36 11.80
C ASN A 96 -2.39 7.87 11.33
N PRO A 97 -2.59 9.19 11.23
CA PRO A 97 -3.87 9.76 10.83
C PRO A 97 -4.13 9.66 9.32
N LYS A 98 -3.15 9.21 8.51
CA LYS A 98 -3.25 9.11 7.06
C LYS A 98 -2.85 7.73 6.55
N MET A 99 -3.40 7.35 5.40
CA MET A 99 -2.92 6.21 4.64
C MET A 99 -1.57 6.56 4.01
N MET A 100 -0.62 5.65 4.14
CA MET A 100 0.69 5.77 3.52
C MET A 100 0.66 5.16 2.11
N PRO A 101 1.54 5.62 1.20
CA PRO A 101 1.56 5.12 -0.16
C PRO A 101 1.84 3.62 -0.23
N SER A 102 1.09 2.92 -1.08
CA SER A 102 1.31 1.51 -1.38
C SER A 102 0.96 1.18 -2.83
N SER A 103 1.52 0.09 -3.33
CA SER A 103 1.19 -0.50 -4.64
C SER A 103 1.19 -2.01 -4.53
N GLY A 104 0.38 -2.68 -5.36
CA GLY A 104 0.16 -4.13 -5.34
C GLY A 104 -0.88 -4.62 -4.31
N ILE A 105 -1.49 -3.72 -3.52
CA ILE A 105 -2.47 -4.08 -2.47
C ILE A 105 -3.89 -3.74 -2.90
N PHE A 106 -4.15 -2.46 -3.23
CA PHE A 106 -5.47 -1.99 -3.62
C PHE A 106 -5.68 -2.01 -5.13
N ASP A 107 -4.59 -1.83 -5.86
CA ASP A 107 -4.44 -1.77 -7.31
C ASP A 107 -4.24 -3.16 -7.94
N ARG A 108 -4.14 -3.17 -9.28
CA ARG A 108 -3.84 -4.41 -10.01
C ARG A 108 -2.38 -4.80 -9.78
N PRO A 109 -2.07 -6.12 -9.65
CA PRO A 109 -0.70 -6.58 -9.51
C PRO A 109 0.18 -6.08 -10.65
N SER A 110 1.35 -5.57 -10.30
CA SER A 110 2.37 -5.13 -11.25
C SER A 110 3.60 -6.01 -11.12
N SER A 111 4.26 -6.31 -12.23
CA SER A 111 5.52 -7.06 -12.24
C SER A 111 6.59 -6.26 -12.97
N LEU A 112 7.82 -6.32 -12.47
CA LEU A 112 8.98 -5.71 -13.10
C LEU A 112 9.82 -6.83 -13.71
N ILE A 113 9.72 -6.99 -15.02
CA ILE A 113 10.45 -8.00 -15.78
C ILE A 113 11.57 -7.30 -16.55
N PRO A 114 12.85 -7.68 -16.34
CA PRO A 114 13.97 -7.02 -16.99
C PRO A 114 13.78 -6.94 -18.51
N HIS A 115 13.95 -5.74 -19.07
CA HIS A 115 13.84 -5.45 -20.50
C HIS A 115 12.47 -5.76 -21.14
N GLN A 116 11.41 -5.97 -20.36
CA GLN A 116 10.08 -6.28 -20.88
C GLN A 116 9.02 -5.30 -20.35
N ILE A 117 8.15 -4.84 -21.26
CA ILE A 117 6.97 -4.03 -20.92
C ILE A 117 5.79 -4.63 -21.66
N ASN A 118 4.76 -5.03 -20.91
CA ASN A 118 3.52 -5.57 -21.43
C ASN A 118 2.39 -5.22 -20.46
N LYS A 119 1.68 -4.13 -20.76
CA LYS A 119 0.60 -3.62 -19.90
C LYS A 119 -0.56 -4.59 -19.75
N GLU A 120 -0.85 -5.38 -20.77
CA GLU A 120 -1.94 -6.38 -20.73
C GLU A 120 -1.63 -7.50 -19.73
N ARG A 121 -0.35 -7.85 -19.58
CA ARG A 121 0.14 -8.84 -18.60
C ARG A 121 0.56 -8.23 -17.26
N GLY A 122 0.41 -6.91 -17.08
CA GLY A 122 0.84 -6.22 -15.86
C GLY A 122 2.35 -6.03 -15.75
N TYR A 123 3.12 -6.18 -16.83
CA TYR A 123 4.56 -5.95 -16.85
C TYR A 123 4.83 -4.47 -17.11
N VAL A 124 5.36 -3.79 -16.11
CA VAL A 124 5.61 -2.35 -16.12
C VAL A 124 7.10 -2.05 -16.07
N LYS A 125 7.48 -0.83 -16.49
CA LYS A 125 8.89 -0.40 -16.48
C LYS A 125 9.39 -0.09 -15.06
N GLY A 126 8.48 0.37 -14.20
CA GLY A 126 8.78 0.83 -12.86
C GLY A 126 7.49 1.12 -12.09
N ILE A 127 7.62 1.24 -10.79
CA ILE A 127 6.57 1.61 -9.85
C ILE A 127 6.91 3.00 -9.31
N VAL A 128 5.92 3.89 -9.29
CA VAL A 128 6.05 5.23 -8.75
C VAL A 128 5.01 5.40 -7.66
N LEU A 129 5.47 5.76 -6.46
CA LEU A 129 4.63 6.09 -5.33
C LEU A 129 4.84 7.56 -4.99
N SER A 130 3.79 8.19 -4.47
CA SER A 130 3.87 9.58 -4.02
C SER A 130 3.09 9.77 -2.73
N GLY A 131 3.61 10.63 -1.86
CA GLY A 131 2.91 11.08 -0.67
C GLY A 131 3.09 12.57 -0.42
N GLU A 132 2.18 13.15 0.36
CA GLU A 132 2.22 14.55 0.74
C GLU A 132 2.86 14.71 2.13
N SER A 133 3.72 15.72 2.26
CA SER A 133 4.36 16.10 3.52
C SER A 133 4.26 17.61 3.75
N LYS A 134 4.19 18.02 5.01
CA LYS A 134 4.35 19.42 5.42
C LYS A 134 5.82 19.80 5.60
N GLU A 135 6.68 18.81 5.69
CA GLU A 135 8.11 18.97 5.97
C GLU A 135 8.91 18.85 4.68
N LYS A 136 9.95 19.70 4.56
CA LYS A 136 10.86 19.66 3.41
C LYS A 136 11.72 18.40 3.41
N LYS A 137 12.00 17.85 4.59
CA LYS A 137 12.82 16.66 4.77
C LYS A 137 12.02 15.63 5.53
N ILE A 138 12.02 14.39 5.06
CA ILE A 138 11.36 13.28 5.73
C ILE A 138 12.23 12.04 5.67
N LYS A 139 12.06 11.17 6.66
CA LYS A 139 12.53 9.79 6.62
C LYS A 139 11.41 8.92 6.05
N VAL A 140 11.75 8.05 5.10
CA VAL A 140 10.83 6.99 4.66
C VAL A 140 11.47 5.63 4.73
N GLU A 141 10.68 4.66 5.20
CA GLU A 141 11.01 3.25 5.22
C GLU A 141 10.12 2.53 4.21
N VAL A 142 10.72 1.72 3.35
CA VAL A 142 10.07 1.11 2.20
C VAL A 142 10.24 -0.41 2.26
N LEU A 143 9.14 -1.15 2.30
CA LEU A 143 9.12 -2.57 1.97
C LEU A 143 8.88 -2.74 0.48
N VAL A 144 9.72 -3.52 -0.17
CA VAL A 144 9.49 -4.08 -1.50
C VAL A 144 9.43 -5.60 -1.37
N GLU A 145 8.25 -6.17 -1.59
CA GLU A 145 8.01 -7.62 -1.63
C GLU A 145 7.73 -8.04 -3.08
N PHE A 146 8.31 -9.16 -3.52
CA PHE A 146 8.04 -9.72 -4.84
C PHE A 146 8.32 -11.22 -4.86
N LYS A 147 7.82 -11.92 -5.88
CA LYS A 147 8.19 -13.30 -6.18
C LYS A 147 9.26 -13.34 -7.25
N ASP A 148 10.35 -14.06 -7.01
CA ASP A 148 11.39 -14.25 -8.01
C ASP A 148 10.97 -15.27 -9.10
N HIS A 149 11.89 -15.61 -10.00
CA HIS A 149 11.66 -16.55 -11.10
C HIS A 149 11.29 -17.98 -10.64
N SER A 150 11.69 -18.37 -9.43
CA SER A 150 11.35 -19.67 -8.83
C SER A 150 9.99 -19.64 -8.10
N GLY A 151 9.42 -18.44 -7.94
CA GLY A 151 8.20 -18.21 -7.18
C GLY A 151 8.44 -17.97 -5.69
N GLU A 152 9.70 -17.95 -5.23
CA GLU A 152 10.06 -17.65 -3.85
C GLU A 152 9.81 -16.17 -3.54
N VAL A 153 9.29 -15.89 -2.35
CA VAL A 153 9.00 -14.53 -1.88
C VAL A 153 10.28 -13.89 -1.37
N GLN A 154 10.68 -12.80 -2.01
CA GLN A 154 11.79 -11.94 -1.63
C GLN A 154 11.24 -10.67 -0.99
N ARG A 155 11.93 -10.17 0.04
CA ARG A 155 11.60 -8.92 0.73
C ARG A 155 12.86 -8.07 0.92
N GLU A 156 12.76 -6.79 0.59
CA GLU A 156 13.78 -5.81 0.95
C GLU A 156 13.16 -4.62 1.67
N PHE A 157 13.82 -4.24 2.77
CA PHE A 157 13.47 -3.08 3.57
C PHE A 157 14.53 -2.00 3.34
N ILE A 158 14.12 -0.84 2.86
CA ILE A 158 14.99 0.23 2.41
C ILE A 158 14.64 1.53 3.12
N HIS A 159 15.65 2.22 3.64
CA HIS A 159 15.52 3.56 4.21
C HIS A 159 15.94 4.59 3.17
N LEU A 160 15.18 5.67 3.05
CA LEU A 160 15.54 6.84 2.24
C LEU A 160 15.32 8.13 3.05
N ASP A 161 16.30 9.03 2.97
CA ASP A 161 16.15 10.41 3.42
C ASP A 161 15.81 11.29 2.21
N ILE A 162 14.60 11.85 2.18
CA ILE A 162 14.09 12.64 1.05
C ILE A 162 14.14 14.13 1.41
N GLN A 163 14.66 15.00 0.54
CA GLN A 163 14.86 16.43 0.79
C GLN A 163 14.74 17.33 -0.44
#